data_AF-A0AAE1LYI2-F1
#
_entry.id   AF-A0AAE1LYI2-F1
#
_cell.length_a   1.000
_cell.length_b   1.000
_cell.length_c   1.000
_cell.angle_alpha   90.00
_cell.angle_beta   90.00
_cell.angle_gamma   90.00
#
_symmetry.space_group_name_H-M   'P 1'
#
loop_
_entity.id
_entity.type
_entity.pdbx_description
1 polymer ?
#
loop_
_entity_poly.entity_id
_entity_poly.type
_entity_poly.pdbx_seq_one_letter_code
_entity_poly.pdbx_strand_id
1 'polypeptide(L)'
;MSSSIPTTQSAAVIENPGPNGIVRIDNSHPVEAPGKHQVLVKLEFSGICGSEVRAMLGWGNYRPVIGHEGVGTVVKTGENVSESILGQRVGVKWLHSACGLCSGCKTGSTNHCANPVFTGLHVQGTLQQYVIADSRYLTRIPDGLRSELAAPLLCAGLTMAGGIGKLDTHIPSDGWVVVQGSGGGLGHIGIQIATRLRGFKVIAVDSGASKRDLSLQCGAQFFIDFATENVEERVKEITGEGAHACLIVSGSEAAFEVAPKLVRNAGLLAIIGLPPATFNFPMTASLYAVKALTVTGVMVGTEQQIVQLLEQAAAGIINPVVQIEDFSEVPRIFEKLKNNEVTGRIVFQSLAPYKINIQNAHSYSGDIRLSKLPQLWCKMPSPILTATLQAAALSTASNLCAQFIETYWNNTAFHLDHFQLFRFIVLSLITAPPNYLWQQFLEKSFPAYPPMQKSRDGGKDIELKAMEEAAAGASIGGGSQSHSEAATQSKFSIRNTLTKWFIDCITAGAIMNTVAFLVIMGVLKGQPMSQISSNIKAVGSQR
;
A
#
# COMPACT_ATOMS: atom_id res chain seq x y z
N MET A 1 33.16 -0.47 22.55
CA MET A 1 32.58 -0.10 23.86
C MET A 1 31.15 -0.61 23.87
N SER A 2 30.84 -1.61 24.71
CA SER A 2 29.49 -2.16 24.85
C SER A 2 28.60 -1.08 25.48
N SER A 3 27.72 -0.48 24.69
CA SER A 3 26.61 0.30 25.27
C SER A 3 25.74 -0.66 26.06
N SER A 4 25.54 -0.40 27.36
CA SER A 4 24.66 -1.20 28.20
C SER A 4 23.29 -1.38 27.53
N ILE A 5 22.84 -2.62 27.39
CA ILE A 5 21.52 -2.94 26.84
C ILE A 5 20.46 -2.38 27.80
N PRO A 6 19.52 -1.53 27.34
CA PRO A 6 18.50 -0.96 28.21
C PRO A 6 17.49 -2.02 28.65
N THR A 7 16.80 -1.77 29.76
CA THR A 7 15.73 -2.65 30.25
C THR A 7 14.40 -2.43 29.52
N THR A 8 14.20 -1.24 28.96
CA THR A 8 13.02 -0.85 28.18
C THR A 8 13.41 -0.22 26.85
N GLN A 9 12.47 -0.17 25.92
CA GLN A 9 12.63 0.30 24.54
C GLN A 9 11.33 0.89 23.99
N SER A 10 11.45 1.60 22.87
CA SER A 10 10.32 1.98 22.03
C SER A 10 9.91 0.84 21.09
N ALA A 11 8.61 0.56 21.05
CA ALA A 11 8.01 -0.42 20.15
C ALA A 11 6.69 0.12 19.56
N ALA A 12 6.37 -0.27 18.32
CA ALA A 12 5.06 -0.03 17.73
C ALA A 12 4.15 -1.20 18.05
N VAL A 13 3.09 -0.92 18.80
CA VAL A 13 2.18 -1.92 19.36
C VAL A 13 0.79 -1.76 18.75
N ILE A 14 0.21 -2.87 18.31
CA ILE A 14 -1.22 -2.91 17.94
C ILE A 14 -2.07 -2.98 19.20
N GLU A 15 -3.06 -2.10 19.29
CA GLU A 15 -4.10 -2.13 20.32
C GLU A 15 -5.46 -2.43 19.68
N ASN A 16 -6.25 -3.29 20.33
CA ASN A 16 -7.60 -3.67 19.92
C ASN A 16 -7.70 -4.19 18.46
N PRO A 17 -6.92 -5.23 18.07
CA PRO A 17 -6.93 -5.74 16.70
C PRO A 17 -8.35 -6.06 16.22
N GLY A 18 -8.70 -5.57 15.04
CA GLY A 18 -10.06 -5.60 14.50
C GLY A 18 -10.45 -4.31 13.79
N PRO A 19 -11.76 -4.03 13.61
CA PRO A 19 -12.25 -2.81 12.96
C PRO A 19 -11.79 -1.50 13.62
N ASN A 20 -11.45 -1.56 14.91
CA ASN A 20 -10.98 -0.42 15.72
C ASN A 20 -9.48 -0.53 16.05
N GLY A 21 -8.74 -1.41 15.37
CA GLY A 21 -7.31 -1.59 15.59
C GLY A 21 -6.56 -0.32 15.29
N ILE A 22 -5.67 0.06 16.22
CA ILE A 22 -4.77 1.20 16.07
C ILE A 22 -3.34 0.76 16.37
N VAL A 23 -2.38 1.50 15.82
CA VAL A 23 -0.96 1.35 16.17
C VAL A 23 -0.53 2.52 17.03
N ARG A 24 0.09 2.23 18.17
CA ARG A 24 0.65 3.23 19.10
C ARG A 24 2.13 2.94 19.34
N ILE A 25 2.91 4.00 19.58
CA ILE A 25 4.26 3.87 20.10
C ILE A 25 4.22 3.70 21.63
N ASP A 26 4.75 2.59 22.12
CA ASP A 26 5.04 2.34 23.53
C ASP A 26 6.53 2.56 23.79
N ASN A 27 6.87 3.61 24.55
CA ASN A 27 8.26 3.97 24.88
C ASN A 27 8.82 3.21 26.10
N SER A 28 8.02 2.33 26.70
CA SER A 28 8.38 1.58 27.90
C SER A 28 8.29 0.06 27.71
N HIS A 29 8.27 -0.39 26.45
CA HIS A 29 8.18 -1.81 26.12
C HIS A 29 9.43 -2.54 26.66
N PRO A 30 9.31 -3.72 27.30
CA PRO A 30 10.47 -4.42 27.84
C PRO A 30 11.44 -4.89 26.73
N VAL A 31 12.74 -4.88 27.04
CA VAL A 31 13.75 -5.57 26.24
C VAL A 31 13.87 -7.00 26.74
N GLU A 32 13.50 -7.96 25.90
CA GLU A 32 13.56 -9.38 26.24
C GLU A 32 15.02 -9.89 26.26
N ALA A 33 15.29 -10.89 27.11
CA ALA A 33 16.57 -11.58 27.12
C ALA A 33 16.52 -12.78 26.16
N PRO A 34 17.58 -13.03 25.36
CA PRO A 34 17.60 -14.16 24.45
C PRO A 34 17.69 -15.48 25.23
N GLY A 35 16.80 -16.42 24.91
CA GLY A 35 16.82 -17.79 25.40
C GLY A 35 17.72 -18.71 24.57
N LYS A 36 17.49 -20.02 24.68
CA LYS A 36 18.25 -21.03 23.93
C LYS A 36 18.13 -20.86 22.42
N HIS A 37 19.26 -20.90 21.72
CA HIS A 37 19.43 -20.64 20.28
C HIS A 37 19.05 -19.23 19.80
N GLN A 38 18.71 -18.32 20.72
CA GLN A 38 18.28 -16.98 20.38
C GLN A 38 19.41 -15.96 20.54
N VAL A 39 19.24 -14.83 19.87
CA VAL A 39 20.07 -13.64 20.02
C VAL A 39 19.19 -12.42 20.20
N LEU A 40 19.74 -11.39 20.83
CA LEU A 40 19.17 -10.05 20.83
C LEU A 40 19.83 -9.24 19.70
N VAL A 41 19.01 -8.74 18.78
CA VAL A 41 19.44 -7.89 17.68
C VAL A 41 19.03 -6.45 17.98
N LYS A 42 19.99 -5.53 17.99
CA LYS A 42 19.72 -4.09 18.00
C LYS A 42 19.46 -3.63 16.57
N LEU A 43 18.22 -3.25 16.28
CA LEU A 43 17.78 -2.90 14.94
C LEU A 43 18.33 -1.52 14.54
N GLU A 44 18.72 -1.41 13.27
CA GLU A 44 19.09 -0.17 12.58
C GLU A 44 17.91 0.33 11.77
N PHE A 45 17.26 -0.57 11.03
CA PHE A 45 16.08 -0.30 10.23
C PHE A 45 15.08 -1.44 10.32
N SER A 46 13.79 -1.12 10.28
CA SER A 46 12.73 -2.09 10.00
C SER A 46 11.87 -1.57 8.87
N GLY A 47 11.60 -2.41 7.89
CA GLY A 47 10.54 -2.12 6.92
C GLY A 47 9.15 -2.32 7.52
N ILE A 48 8.15 -1.90 6.75
CA ILE A 48 6.74 -2.20 6.97
C ILE A 48 6.10 -2.83 5.73
N CYS A 49 5.38 -3.93 5.94
CA CYS A 49 4.62 -4.60 4.87
C CYS A 49 3.10 -4.35 5.01
N GLY A 50 2.36 -4.57 3.92
CA GLY A 50 0.91 -4.44 3.91
C GLY A 50 0.20 -5.53 4.72
N SER A 51 0.88 -6.63 5.02
CA SER A 51 0.39 -7.68 5.93
C SER A 51 0.16 -7.17 7.36
N GLU A 52 0.88 -6.15 7.78
CA GLU A 52 0.80 -5.59 9.13
C GLU A 52 -0.49 -4.80 9.29
N VAL A 53 -1.00 -4.19 8.22
CA VAL A 53 -2.34 -3.61 8.21
C VAL A 53 -3.38 -4.69 8.51
N ARG A 54 -3.17 -5.93 8.06
CA ARG A 54 -4.08 -7.05 8.32
C ARG A 54 -4.00 -7.52 9.76
N ALA A 55 -2.79 -7.56 10.32
CA ALA A 55 -2.58 -7.79 11.75
C ALA A 55 -3.39 -6.78 12.58
N MET A 56 -3.34 -5.50 12.21
CA MET A 56 -4.12 -4.44 12.86
C MET A 56 -5.63 -4.63 12.68
N LEU A 57 -6.07 -5.08 11.50
CA LEU A 57 -7.47 -5.42 11.23
C LEU A 57 -7.94 -6.73 11.89
N GLY A 58 -7.07 -7.40 12.66
CA GLY A 58 -7.38 -8.60 13.44
C GLY A 58 -7.48 -9.87 12.60
N TRP A 59 -6.77 -9.92 11.46
CA TRP A 59 -6.65 -11.14 10.66
C TRP A 59 -5.63 -12.03 11.37
N GLY A 60 -6.07 -13.12 11.99
CA GLY A 60 -5.18 -14.02 12.75
C GLY A 60 -4.68 -13.45 14.10
N ASN A 61 -3.91 -14.27 14.81
CA ASN A 61 -3.45 -13.99 16.17
C ASN A 61 -2.01 -13.46 16.20
N TYR A 62 -1.82 -12.21 15.77
CA TYR A 62 -0.52 -11.53 15.75
C TYR A 62 -0.06 -11.15 17.16
N ARG A 63 1.26 -11.08 17.35
CA ARG A 63 1.82 -10.48 18.58
C ARG A 63 1.59 -8.97 18.59
N PRO A 64 1.57 -8.34 19.79
CA PRO A 64 1.33 -6.91 19.89
C PRO A 64 2.37 -6.08 19.13
N VAL A 65 3.65 -6.46 19.17
CA VAL A 65 4.70 -5.85 18.35
C VAL A 65 4.78 -6.58 17.02
N ILE A 66 4.56 -5.86 15.94
CA ILE A 66 4.52 -6.35 14.56
C ILE A 66 5.78 -5.96 13.77
N GLY A 67 5.81 -6.26 12.47
CA GLY A 67 6.97 -6.11 11.61
C GLY A 67 7.77 -7.40 11.48
N HIS A 68 8.37 -7.63 10.33
CA HIS A 68 9.09 -8.88 10.05
C HIS A 68 10.21 -8.73 9.01
N GLU A 69 10.77 -7.53 8.90
CA GLU A 69 11.81 -7.20 7.94
C GLU A 69 12.78 -6.19 8.54
N GLY A 70 13.54 -6.66 9.54
CA GLY A 70 14.48 -5.85 10.31
C GLY A 70 15.93 -6.13 9.92
N VAL A 71 16.77 -5.09 9.93
CA VAL A 71 18.23 -5.21 9.81
C VAL A 71 18.87 -4.56 11.02
N GLY A 72 19.86 -5.23 11.62
CA GLY A 72 20.53 -4.73 12.80
C GLY A 72 21.80 -5.49 13.13
N THR A 73 22.32 -5.25 14.33
CA THR A 73 23.54 -5.86 14.83
C THR A 73 23.24 -6.74 16.04
N VAL A 74 23.85 -7.93 16.11
CA VAL A 74 23.72 -8.82 17.27
C VAL A 74 24.46 -8.23 18.48
N VAL A 75 23.75 -8.03 19.59
CA VAL A 75 24.30 -7.40 20.81
C VAL A 75 24.34 -8.33 22.03
N LYS A 76 23.61 -9.45 22.00
CA LYS A 76 23.64 -10.46 23.07
C LYS A 76 23.30 -11.84 22.51
N THR A 77 23.98 -12.86 23.00
CA THR A 77 23.68 -14.27 22.71
C THR A 77 22.93 -14.91 23.87
N GLY A 78 22.04 -15.85 23.57
CA GLY A 78 21.49 -16.76 24.55
C GLY A 78 22.27 -18.08 24.59
N GLU A 79 21.70 -19.09 25.26
CA GLU A 79 22.33 -20.40 25.42
C GLU A 79 22.50 -21.12 24.06
N ASN A 80 23.59 -21.88 23.89
CA ASN A 80 23.88 -22.64 22.67
C ASN A 80 23.99 -21.79 21.39
N VAL A 81 24.43 -20.53 21.53
CA VAL A 81 24.82 -19.65 20.43
C VAL A 81 26.27 -19.23 20.64
N SER A 82 27.10 -19.39 19.61
CA SER A 82 28.50 -18.96 19.64
C SER A 82 28.60 -17.44 19.80
N GLU A 83 29.45 -16.96 20.71
CA GLU A 83 29.72 -15.51 20.87
C GLU A 83 30.38 -14.88 19.64
N SER A 84 30.90 -15.67 18.70
CA SER A 84 31.47 -15.17 17.43
C SER A 84 30.47 -14.41 16.56
N ILE A 85 29.17 -14.55 16.83
CA ILE A 85 28.11 -13.81 16.12
C ILE A 85 27.90 -12.39 16.69
N LEU A 86 28.41 -12.08 17.89
CA LEU A 86 28.31 -10.74 18.47
C LEU A 86 28.94 -9.69 17.55
N GLY A 87 28.25 -8.57 17.36
CA GLY A 87 28.68 -7.50 16.48
C GLY A 87 28.43 -7.76 14.99
N GLN A 88 27.95 -8.94 14.60
CA GLN A 88 27.61 -9.20 13.20
C GLN A 88 26.30 -8.50 12.81
N ARG A 89 26.29 -7.98 11.60
CA ARG A 89 25.13 -7.35 10.98
C ARG A 89 24.25 -8.40 10.30
N VAL A 90 22.99 -8.46 10.70
CA VAL A 90 22.04 -9.53 10.37
C VAL A 90 20.67 -8.97 10.03
N GLY A 91 19.94 -9.73 9.22
CA GLY A 91 18.55 -9.53 8.88
C GLY A 91 17.63 -10.50 9.62
N VAL A 92 16.53 -9.98 10.14
CA VAL A 92 15.41 -10.71 10.73
C VAL A 92 14.26 -10.67 9.73
N LYS A 93 13.91 -11.85 9.20
CA LYS A 93 12.86 -12.04 8.20
C LYS A 93 11.59 -12.62 8.80
N TRP A 94 10.57 -12.80 7.97
CA TRP A 94 9.29 -13.36 8.38
C TRP A 94 9.38 -14.77 8.96
N LEU A 95 10.09 -15.68 8.29
CA LEU A 95 10.37 -17.01 8.85
C LEU A 95 11.37 -16.87 10.01
N HIS A 96 10.89 -16.97 11.24
CA HIS A 96 11.72 -16.94 12.45
C HIS A 96 12.43 -18.27 12.66
N SER A 97 11.73 -19.40 12.46
CA SER A 97 12.34 -20.73 12.47
C SER A 97 11.46 -21.74 11.75
N ALA A 98 12.05 -22.85 11.32
CA ALA A 98 11.35 -24.00 10.75
C ALA A 98 11.68 -25.27 11.56
N CYS A 99 10.83 -26.30 11.44
CA CYS A 99 10.98 -27.52 12.25
C CYS A 99 12.19 -28.39 11.88
N GLY A 100 12.75 -28.24 10.68
CA GLY A 100 13.91 -29.03 10.20
C GLY A 100 13.60 -30.49 9.86
N LEU A 101 12.38 -30.98 10.11
CA LEU A 101 12.05 -32.42 10.03
C LEU A 101 11.00 -32.78 8.97
N CYS A 102 10.15 -31.84 8.55
CA CYS A 102 9.12 -32.09 7.53
C CYS A 102 9.72 -32.25 6.12
N SER A 103 8.92 -32.73 5.17
CA SER A 103 9.33 -32.93 3.78
C SER A 103 9.90 -31.64 3.14
N GLY A 104 9.25 -30.50 3.34
CA GLY A 104 9.72 -29.20 2.86
C GLY A 104 11.09 -28.80 3.45
N CYS A 105 11.30 -29.02 4.75
CA CYS A 105 12.59 -28.74 5.37
C CYS A 105 13.70 -29.68 4.86
N LYS A 106 13.40 -30.97 4.67
CA LYS A 106 14.36 -31.97 4.18
C LYS A 106 14.83 -31.70 2.74
N THR A 107 14.01 -31.02 1.93
CA THR A 107 14.38 -30.62 0.56
C THR A 107 14.96 -29.20 0.49
N GLY A 108 15.25 -28.56 1.63
CA GLY A 108 15.78 -27.19 1.68
C GLY A 108 14.74 -26.10 1.43
N SER A 109 13.46 -26.45 1.28
CA SER A 109 12.35 -25.51 1.15
C SER A 109 11.75 -25.21 2.53
N THR A 110 12.55 -24.66 3.43
CA THR A 110 12.16 -24.32 4.81
C THR A 110 11.04 -23.29 4.88
N ASN A 111 10.88 -22.48 3.83
CA ASN A 111 9.72 -21.62 3.68
C ASN A 111 8.43 -22.48 3.72
N HIS A 112 8.37 -23.63 3.03
CA HIS A 112 7.21 -24.55 3.05
C HIS A 112 7.16 -25.45 4.30
N CYS A 113 7.69 -24.99 5.43
CA CYS A 113 7.62 -25.75 6.67
C CYS A 113 6.16 -25.95 7.09
N ALA A 114 5.82 -27.16 7.55
CA ALA A 114 4.50 -27.43 8.11
C ALA A 114 4.33 -26.80 9.51
N ASN A 115 5.42 -26.70 10.28
CA ASN A 115 5.42 -26.11 11.62
C ASN A 115 6.37 -24.90 11.69
N PRO A 116 6.08 -23.79 11.00
CA PRO A 116 6.89 -22.59 11.01
C PRO A 116 6.62 -21.72 12.25
N VAL A 117 7.65 -21.03 12.72
CA VAL A 117 7.52 -19.89 13.65
C VAL A 117 7.72 -18.63 12.83
N PHE A 118 6.83 -17.65 12.98
CA PHE A 118 6.85 -16.41 12.20
C PHE A 118 7.07 -15.18 13.09
N THR A 119 7.97 -14.31 12.66
CA THR A 119 8.26 -13.01 13.29
C THR A 119 7.06 -12.08 13.14
N GLY A 120 6.63 -11.43 14.23
CA GLY A 120 5.44 -10.58 14.30
C GLY A 120 4.11 -11.33 14.46
N LEU A 121 4.06 -12.63 14.16
CA LEU A 121 2.87 -13.47 14.33
C LEU A 121 2.97 -14.39 15.56
N HIS A 122 3.95 -15.29 15.58
CA HIS A 122 4.15 -16.24 16.67
C HIS A 122 5.07 -15.69 17.77
N VAL A 123 6.03 -14.83 17.40
CA VAL A 123 6.97 -14.11 18.27
C VAL A 123 6.93 -12.61 17.96
N GLN A 124 7.51 -11.78 18.83
CA GLN A 124 7.50 -10.33 18.64
C GLN A 124 8.18 -9.90 17.34
N GLY A 125 7.64 -8.85 16.72
CA GLY A 125 8.07 -8.34 15.42
C GLY A 125 9.23 -7.35 15.46
N THR A 126 9.59 -6.81 14.30
CA THR A 126 10.77 -5.93 14.12
C THR A 126 10.47 -4.43 14.24
N LEU A 127 9.21 -4.00 14.40
CA LEU A 127 8.89 -2.59 14.68
C LEU A 127 9.12 -2.27 16.17
N GLN A 128 10.37 -2.39 16.59
CA GLN A 128 10.91 -2.06 17.92
C GLN A 128 12.42 -1.82 17.81
N GLN A 129 13.09 -1.42 18.89
CA GLN A 129 14.53 -1.10 18.85
C GLN A 129 15.43 -2.33 18.98
N TYR A 130 14.98 -3.34 19.72
CA TYR A 130 15.67 -4.60 20.00
C TYR A 130 14.69 -5.75 19.81
N VAL A 131 15.10 -6.77 19.05
CA VAL A 131 14.24 -7.92 18.74
C VAL A 131 14.96 -9.23 19.04
N ILE A 132 14.22 -10.21 19.53
CA ILE A 132 14.69 -11.59 19.68
C ILE A 132 14.61 -12.31 18.34
N ALA A 133 15.69 -12.95 17.94
CA ALA A 133 15.75 -13.74 16.72
C ALA A 133 16.41 -15.10 16.98
N ASP A 134 16.01 -16.13 16.24
CA ASP A 134 16.69 -17.42 16.24
C ASP A 134 17.99 -17.32 15.43
N SER A 135 19.12 -17.59 16.08
CA SER A 135 20.46 -17.49 15.48
C SER A 135 20.65 -18.34 14.22
N ARG A 136 19.85 -19.40 14.05
CA ARG A 136 19.96 -20.35 12.92
C ARG A 136 19.23 -19.88 11.67
N TYR A 137 18.38 -18.86 11.79
CA TYR A 137 17.52 -18.34 10.70
C TYR A 137 17.79 -16.86 10.39
N LEU A 138 18.81 -16.28 11.00
CA LEU A 138 19.30 -14.95 10.65
C LEU A 138 19.81 -14.93 9.22
N THR A 139 19.51 -13.85 8.51
CA THR A 139 20.03 -13.62 7.17
C THR A 139 21.27 -12.75 7.25
N ARG A 140 22.42 -13.22 6.77
CA ARG A 140 23.62 -12.38 6.70
C ARG A 140 23.38 -11.26 5.68
N ILE A 141 23.66 -10.01 6.07
CA ILE A 141 23.57 -8.89 5.13
C ILE A 141 24.96 -8.65 4.52
N PRO A 142 25.11 -8.65 3.19
CA PRO A 142 26.40 -8.39 2.54
C PRO A 142 27.03 -7.06 2.95
N ASP A 143 28.36 -7.06 3.03
CA ASP A 143 29.14 -5.85 3.21
C ASP A 143 28.91 -4.92 2.01
N GLY A 144 28.67 -3.64 2.25
CA GLY A 144 28.37 -2.65 1.20
C GLY A 144 26.89 -2.48 0.85
N LEU A 145 26.02 -3.46 1.13
CA LEU A 145 24.58 -3.27 0.98
C LEU A 145 24.05 -2.44 2.16
N ARG A 146 23.43 -1.29 1.90
CA ARG A 146 22.82 -0.40 2.90
C ARG A 146 21.64 -1.05 3.64
N SER A 147 21.51 -0.81 4.94
CA SER A 147 20.51 -1.48 5.81
C SER A 147 19.07 -1.12 5.45
N GLU A 148 18.81 0.13 5.13
CA GLU A 148 17.53 0.65 4.64
C GLU A 148 17.11 0.02 3.29
N LEU A 149 18.06 -0.45 2.48
CA LEU A 149 17.78 -1.14 1.22
C LEU A 149 17.64 -2.65 1.43
N ALA A 150 18.41 -3.22 2.36
CA ALA A 150 18.36 -4.63 2.71
C ALA A 150 17.06 -5.03 3.40
N ALA A 151 16.53 -4.19 4.30
CA ALA A 151 15.34 -4.51 5.10
C ALA A 151 14.16 -4.96 4.23
N PRO A 152 13.71 -4.19 3.21
CA PRO A 152 12.61 -4.63 2.34
C PRO A 152 12.86 -5.90 1.54
N LEU A 153 14.12 -6.28 1.33
CA LEU A 153 14.45 -7.51 0.60
C LEU A 153 14.18 -8.77 1.43
N LEU A 154 14.16 -8.65 2.76
CA LEU A 154 13.90 -9.77 3.68
C LEU A 154 12.44 -10.27 3.65
N CYS A 155 11.52 -9.46 3.13
CA CYS A 155 10.13 -9.87 2.89
C CYS A 155 9.72 -9.62 1.44
N ALA A 156 9.57 -8.35 1.03
CA ALA A 156 9.03 -8.01 -0.28
C ALA A 156 9.91 -8.52 -1.41
N GLY A 157 11.22 -8.32 -1.32
CA GLY A 157 12.16 -8.83 -2.31
C GLY A 157 12.21 -10.36 -2.34
N LEU A 158 12.28 -11.02 -1.19
CA LEU A 158 12.28 -12.49 -1.09
C LEU A 158 11.00 -13.10 -1.68
N THR A 159 9.85 -12.49 -1.41
CA THR A 159 8.56 -12.90 -1.97
C THR A 159 8.56 -12.80 -3.48
N MET A 160 9.08 -11.70 -4.05
CA MET A 160 9.16 -11.55 -5.49
C MET A 160 10.21 -12.47 -6.12
N ALA A 161 11.33 -12.74 -5.46
CA ALA A 161 12.31 -13.73 -5.92
C ALA A 161 11.68 -15.15 -5.97
N GLY A 162 10.92 -15.52 -4.94
CA GLY A 162 10.16 -16.77 -4.91
C GLY A 162 9.11 -16.84 -6.01
N GLY A 163 8.31 -15.78 -6.18
CA GLY A 163 7.23 -15.72 -7.17
C GLY A 163 7.72 -15.74 -8.61
N ILE A 164 8.79 -15.00 -8.91
CA ILE A 164 9.42 -15.01 -10.24
C ILE A 164 10.11 -16.35 -10.50
N GLY A 165 10.70 -16.97 -9.49
CA GLY A 165 11.26 -18.32 -9.61
C GLY A 165 10.22 -19.38 -10.02
N LYS A 166 8.93 -19.19 -9.76
CA LYS A 166 7.87 -20.10 -10.27
C LYS A 166 7.69 -20.02 -11.80
N LEU A 167 8.13 -18.91 -12.39
CA LEU A 167 8.00 -18.65 -13.84
C LEU A 167 9.16 -19.27 -14.65
N ASP A 168 10.30 -19.54 -14.02
CA ASP A 168 11.55 -19.96 -14.68
C ASP A 168 11.39 -21.19 -15.60
N THR A 169 10.45 -22.10 -15.27
CA THR A 169 10.17 -23.30 -16.08
C THR A 169 8.94 -23.20 -16.97
N HIS A 170 8.21 -22.08 -16.92
CA HIS A 170 6.92 -21.92 -17.59
C HIS A 170 6.94 -20.88 -18.72
N ILE A 171 7.91 -19.98 -18.73
CA ILE A 171 7.94 -18.82 -19.62
C ILE A 171 9.28 -18.74 -20.36
N PRO A 172 9.30 -18.47 -21.68
CA PRO A 172 10.54 -18.19 -22.41
C PRO A 172 11.19 -16.90 -21.91
N SER A 173 12.50 -16.74 -22.12
CA SER A 173 13.27 -15.61 -21.60
C SER A 173 12.76 -14.24 -22.06
N ASP A 174 12.04 -14.14 -23.18
CA ASP A 174 11.45 -12.91 -23.70
C ASP A 174 9.92 -12.84 -23.55
N GLY A 175 9.35 -13.75 -22.76
CA GLY A 175 7.91 -13.85 -22.53
C GLY A 175 7.36 -12.68 -21.70
N TRP A 176 6.08 -12.41 -21.93
CA TRP A 176 5.34 -11.34 -21.26
C TRP A 176 4.86 -11.74 -19.86
N VAL A 177 5.18 -10.93 -18.87
CA VAL A 177 4.72 -11.06 -17.48
C VAL A 177 3.94 -9.81 -17.08
N VAL A 178 2.69 -9.99 -16.63
CA VAL A 178 1.90 -8.94 -16.01
C VAL A 178 2.23 -8.89 -14.52
N VAL A 179 2.47 -7.69 -13.97
CA VAL A 179 2.62 -7.47 -12.53
C VAL A 179 1.50 -6.55 -12.05
N GLN A 180 0.51 -7.10 -11.35
CA GLN A 180 -0.57 -6.33 -10.73
C GLN A 180 -0.14 -5.81 -9.36
N GLY A 181 -0.30 -4.51 -9.09
CA GLY A 181 0.28 -3.85 -7.90
C GLY A 181 1.75 -3.46 -8.12
N SER A 182 2.07 -3.12 -9.37
CA SER A 182 3.43 -2.88 -9.86
C SER A 182 4.18 -1.73 -9.18
N GLY A 183 3.52 -0.65 -8.78
CA GLY A 183 4.15 0.48 -8.08
C GLY A 183 4.15 0.33 -6.56
N GLY A 184 3.56 -0.74 -6.04
CA GLY A 184 3.52 -1.05 -4.61
C GLY A 184 4.85 -1.60 -4.07
N GLY A 185 4.87 -1.92 -2.77
CA GLY A 185 6.09 -2.36 -2.09
C GLY A 185 6.76 -3.60 -2.67
N LEU A 186 5.98 -4.58 -3.12
CA LEU A 186 6.52 -5.80 -3.73
C LEU A 186 6.73 -5.62 -5.23
N GLY A 187 5.74 -5.05 -5.94
CA GLY A 187 5.69 -5.01 -7.40
C GLY A 187 6.93 -4.40 -8.05
N HIS A 188 7.40 -3.26 -7.55
CA HIS A 188 8.53 -2.55 -8.18
C HIS A 188 9.86 -3.29 -8.02
N ILE A 189 10.03 -4.07 -6.94
CA ILE A 189 11.18 -4.98 -6.78
C ILE A 189 11.02 -6.17 -7.73
N GLY A 190 9.80 -6.70 -7.86
CA GLY A 190 9.48 -7.77 -8.80
C GLY A 190 9.75 -7.42 -10.26
N ILE A 191 9.42 -6.20 -10.69
CA ILE A 191 9.76 -5.71 -12.04
C ILE A 191 11.26 -5.79 -12.27
N GLN A 192 12.07 -5.34 -11.30
CA GLN A 192 13.53 -5.37 -11.42
C GLN A 192 14.06 -6.80 -11.51
N ILE A 193 13.56 -7.71 -10.68
CA ILE A 193 13.98 -9.12 -10.70
C ILE A 193 13.60 -9.76 -12.05
N ALA A 194 12.36 -9.56 -12.52
CA ALA A 194 11.87 -10.15 -13.76
C ALA A 194 12.64 -9.64 -14.99
N THR A 195 12.90 -8.34 -15.06
CA THR A 195 13.56 -7.73 -16.22
C THR A 195 15.08 -7.92 -16.17
N ARG A 196 15.73 -7.65 -15.03
CA ARG A 196 17.19 -7.59 -14.92
C ARG A 196 17.84 -8.94 -14.68
N LEU A 197 17.13 -9.88 -14.05
CA LEU A 197 17.69 -11.21 -13.71
C LEU A 197 17.13 -12.35 -14.56
N ARG A 198 16.03 -12.14 -15.30
CA ARG A 198 15.40 -13.17 -16.15
C ARG A 198 15.22 -12.75 -17.61
N GLY A 199 15.28 -11.46 -17.91
CA GLY A 199 15.05 -10.94 -19.26
C GLY A 199 13.58 -10.85 -19.67
N PHE A 200 12.65 -11.14 -18.75
CA PHE A 200 11.22 -11.11 -19.06
C PHE A 200 10.76 -9.70 -19.44
N LYS A 201 9.78 -9.64 -20.34
CA LYS A 201 9.10 -8.40 -20.71
C LYS A 201 7.96 -8.15 -19.75
N VAL A 202 7.94 -6.98 -19.11
CA VAL A 202 6.96 -6.70 -18.05
C VAL A 202 5.92 -5.66 -18.47
N ILE A 203 4.65 -6.00 -18.23
CA ILE A 203 3.50 -5.09 -18.27
C ILE A 203 3.12 -4.79 -16.81
N ALA A 204 3.31 -3.55 -16.40
CA ALA A 204 2.97 -3.05 -15.08
C ALA A 204 1.51 -2.63 -15.02
N VAL A 205 0.76 -3.11 -14.03
CA VAL A 205 -0.62 -2.70 -13.78
C VAL A 205 -0.71 -2.10 -12.36
N ASP A 206 -1.10 -0.84 -12.27
CA ASP A 206 -1.39 -0.14 -11.00
C ASP A 206 -2.23 1.11 -11.30
N SER A 207 -2.37 2.04 -10.36
CA SER A 207 -3.04 3.32 -10.59
C SER A 207 -2.20 4.53 -10.19
N GLY A 208 -2.33 5.61 -10.96
CA GLY A 208 -1.74 6.92 -10.67
C GLY A 208 -0.31 7.11 -11.18
N ALA A 209 0.03 8.37 -11.45
CA ALA A 209 1.28 8.77 -12.08
C ALA A 209 2.53 8.36 -11.29
N SER A 210 2.52 8.50 -9.95
CA SER A 210 3.65 8.11 -9.09
C SER A 210 4.06 6.64 -9.29
N LYS A 211 3.06 5.75 -9.33
CA LYS A 211 3.28 4.31 -9.49
C LYS A 211 3.64 3.92 -10.92
N ARG A 212 3.10 4.64 -11.91
CA ARG A 212 3.54 4.55 -13.31
C ARG A 212 5.02 4.83 -13.44
N ASP A 213 5.45 5.99 -12.97
CA ASP A 213 6.82 6.47 -13.16
C ASP A 213 7.81 5.54 -12.45
N LEU A 214 7.48 5.08 -11.23
CA LEU A 214 8.27 4.07 -10.52
C LEU A 214 8.35 2.74 -11.29
N SER A 215 7.23 2.23 -11.80
CA SER A 215 7.19 0.95 -12.50
C SER A 215 8.02 0.96 -13.78
N LEU A 216 7.91 2.03 -14.56
CA LEU A 216 8.70 2.23 -15.78
C LEU A 216 10.20 2.39 -15.46
N GLN A 217 10.54 3.18 -14.43
CA GLN A 217 11.93 3.31 -13.97
C GLN A 217 12.52 1.98 -13.50
N CYS A 218 11.71 1.09 -12.94
CA CYS A 218 12.14 -0.24 -12.51
C CYS A 218 12.39 -1.20 -13.68
N GLY A 219 11.94 -0.88 -14.89
CA GLY A 219 12.18 -1.65 -16.12
C GLY A 219 10.92 -2.17 -16.81
N ALA A 220 9.71 -1.84 -16.33
CA ALA A 220 8.49 -2.22 -17.03
C ALA A 220 8.45 -1.56 -18.41
N GLN A 221 8.05 -2.32 -19.43
CA GLN A 221 7.99 -1.84 -20.81
C GLN A 221 6.70 -1.07 -21.08
N PHE A 222 5.62 -1.50 -20.44
CA PHE A 222 4.33 -0.84 -20.50
C PHE A 222 3.76 -0.67 -19.09
N PHE A 223 3.00 0.40 -18.91
CA PHE A 223 2.18 0.62 -17.73
C PHE A 223 0.72 0.78 -18.17
N ILE A 224 -0.19 0.16 -17.43
CA ILE A 224 -1.63 0.26 -17.63
C ILE A 224 -2.24 0.78 -16.33
N ASP A 225 -2.91 1.92 -16.42
CA ASP A 225 -3.64 2.49 -15.28
C ASP A 225 -5.03 1.86 -15.18
N PHE A 226 -5.23 0.95 -14.22
CA PHE A 226 -6.52 0.24 -14.08
C PHE A 226 -7.69 1.17 -13.71
N ALA A 227 -7.42 2.41 -13.28
CA ALA A 227 -8.46 3.39 -12.96
C ALA A 227 -8.98 4.10 -14.22
N THR A 228 -8.23 4.11 -15.32
CA THR A 228 -8.58 4.83 -16.55
C THR A 228 -8.61 3.98 -17.82
N GLU A 229 -8.03 2.78 -17.78
CA GLU A 229 -7.91 1.88 -18.93
C GLU A 229 -8.55 0.52 -18.65
N ASN A 230 -9.02 -0.15 -19.71
CA ASN A 230 -9.40 -1.55 -19.65
C ASN A 230 -8.15 -2.44 -19.67
N VAL A 231 -7.82 -3.05 -18.53
CA VAL A 231 -6.60 -3.85 -18.36
C VAL A 231 -6.55 -5.04 -19.31
N GLU A 232 -7.67 -5.74 -19.52
CA GLU A 232 -7.72 -6.92 -20.39
C GLU A 232 -7.45 -6.57 -21.85
N GLU A 233 -8.11 -5.54 -22.36
CA GLU A 233 -7.94 -5.07 -23.74
C GLU A 233 -6.51 -4.63 -23.99
N ARG A 234 -5.94 -3.79 -23.10
CA ARG A 234 -4.57 -3.28 -23.25
C ARG A 234 -3.53 -4.39 -23.18
N VAL A 235 -3.69 -5.38 -22.29
CA VAL A 235 -2.77 -6.54 -22.26
C VAL A 235 -2.84 -7.33 -23.57
N LYS A 236 -4.04 -7.56 -24.12
CA LYS A 236 -4.19 -8.27 -25.41
C LYS A 236 -3.66 -7.44 -26.58
N GLU A 237 -3.82 -6.12 -26.58
CA GLU A 237 -3.24 -5.26 -27.61
C GLU A 237 -1.70 -5.32 -27.61
N ILE A 238 -1.07 -5.36 -26.44
CA ILE A 238 0.39 -5.46 -26.30
C ILE A 238 0.91 -6.84 -26.70
N THR A 239 0.18 -7.89 -26.34
CA THR A 239 0.68 -9.28 -26.43
C THR A 239 0.09 -10.09 -27.58
N GLY A 240 -0.98 -9.62 -28.21
CA GLY A 240 -1.79 -10.33 -29.21
C GLY A 240 -2.83 -11.29 -28.63
N GLU A 241 -2.51 -12.00 -27.55
CA GLU A 241 -3.36 -13.10 -27.03
C GLU A 241 -3.50 -13.15 -25.50
N GLY A 242 -2.70 -12.38 -24.77
CA GLY A 242 -2.53 -12.46 -23.32
C GLY A 242 -1.08 -12.72 -22.92
N ALA A 243 -0.72 -12.36 -21.69
CA ALA A 243 0.60 -12.58 -21.14
C ALA A 243 0.87 -14.06 -20.83
N HIS A 244 2.14 -14.43 -20.75
CA HIS A 244 2.57 -15.78 -20.37
C HIS A 244 2.31 -16.05 -18.90
N ALA A 245 2.47 -15.02 -18.05
CA ALA A 245 2.06 -15.09 -16.67
C ALA A 245 1.53 -13.77 -16.12
N CYS A 246 0.78 -13.89 -15.03
CA CYS A 246 0.37 -12.77 -14.19
C CYS A 246 0.79 -13.02 -12.74
N LEU A 247 1.58 -12.09 -12.19
CA LEU A 247 1.92 -12.00 -10.78
C LEU A 247 0.86 -11.13 -10.09
N ILE A 248 0.00 -11.76 -9.29
CA ILE A 248 -1.09 -11.10 -8.57
C ILE A 248 -0.54 -10.65 -7.21
N VAL A 249 0.06 -9.46 -7.17
CA VAL A 249 0.67 -8.91 -5.94
C VAL A 249 -0.35 -8.13 -5.11
N SER A 250 -1.30 -7.48 -5.76
CA SER A 250 -2.42 -6.80 -5.09
C SER A 250 -3.30 -7.81 -4.35
N GLY A 251 -3.74 -7.43 -3.14
CA GLY A 251 -4.76 -8.18 -2.38
C GLY A 251 -6.20 -7.75 -2.70
N SER A 252 -6.44 -6.96 -3.74
CA SER A 252 -7.79 -6.50 -4.10
C SER A 252 -8.56 -7.54 -4.89
N GLU A 253 -9.85 -7.74 -4.58
CA GLU A 253 -10.73 -8.67 -5.29
C GLU A 253 -10.74 -8.41 -6.80
N ALA A 254 -10.78 -7.13 -7.22
CA ALA A 254 -10.73 -6.73 -8.62
C ALA A 254 -9.47 -7.21 -9.36
N ALA A 255 -8.30 -7.26 -8.69
CA ALA A 255 -7.08 -7.78 -9.31
C ALA A 255 -7.21 -9.29 -9.59
N PHE A 256 -7.75 -10.03 -8.62
CA PHE A 256 -8.04 -11.46 -8.76
C PHE A 256 -9.11 -11.76 -9.82
N GLU A 257 -10.13 -10.91 -9.95
CA GLU A 257 -11.18 -11.06 -10.95
C GLU A 257 -10.68 -10.90 -12.39
N VAL A 258 -9.77 -9.95 -12.63
CA VAL A 258 -9.29 -9.70 -13.99
C VAL A 258 -8.12 -10.62 -14.38
N ALA A 259 -7.28 -11.06 -13.42
CA ALA A 259 -6.06 -11.84 -13.69
C ALA A 259 -6.25 -13.06 -14.62
N PRO A 260 -7.29 -13.91 -14.48
CA PRO A 260 -7.62 -15.00 -15.40
C PRO A 260 -7.68 -14.64 -16.89
N LYS A 261 -8.08 -13.39 -17.17
CA LYS A 261 -8.32 -12.87 -18.51
C LYS A 261 -7.07 -12.23 -19.12
N LEU A 262 -6.07 -11.93 -18.28
CA LEU A 262 -4.82 -11.30 -18.69
C LEU A 262 -3.81 -12.29 -19.27
N VAL A 263 -4.00 -13.59 -19.02
CA VAL A 263 -3.09 -14.64 -19.48
C VAL A 263 -3.64 -15.39 -20.69
N ARG A 264 -2.73 -15.80 -21.57
CA ARG A 264 -3.03 -16.64 -22.73
C ARG A 264 -3.43 -18.07 -22.32
N ASN A 265 -3.81 -18.90 -23.29
CA ASN A 265 -3.93 -20.34 -23.08
C ASN A 265 -2.58 -20.92 -22.65
N ALA A 266 -2.60 -21.91 -21.76
CA ALA A 266 -1.44 -22.45 -21.06
C ALA A 266 -0.62 -21.40 -20.27
N GLY A 267 -1.26 -20.30 -19.85
CA GLY A 267 -0.63 -19.26 -19.03
C GLY A 267 -0.58 -19.62 -17.54
N LEU A 268 0.26 -18.89 -16.81
CA LEU A 268 0.49 -19.10 -15.37
C LEU A 268 0.00 -17.90 -14.53
N LEU A 269 -0.75 -18.18 -13.47
CA LEU A 269 -1.15 -17.20 -12.47
C LEU A 269 -0.43 -17.49 -11.15
N ALA A 270 0.36 -16.53 -10.68
CA ALA A 270 1.12 -16.63 -9.43
C ALA A 270 0.45 -15.75 -8.37
N ILE A 271 -0.14 -16.40 -7.37
CA ILE A 271 -0.88 -15.75 -6.29
C ILE A 271 0.10 -15.36 -5.18
N ILE A 272 0.25 -14.05 -4.96
CA ILE A 272 1.16 -13.45 -3.97
C ILE A 272 0.39 -12.59 -2.97
N GLY A 273 -0.47 -11.70 -3.46
CA GLY A 273 -1.39 -10.94 -2.65
C GLY A 273 -2.41 -11.88 -1.99
N LEU A 274 -2.98 -11.46 -0.87
CA LEU A 274 -4.06 -12.22 -0.23
C LEU A 274 -5.33 -11.36 -0.22
N PRO A 275 -6.44 -11.82 -0.81
CA PRO A 275 -7.73 -11.15 -0.70
C PRO A 275 -8.34 -11.39 0.69
N PRO A 276 -9.49 -10.77 1.03
CA PRO A 276 -10.27 -11.16 2.21
C PRO A 276 -10.60 -12.65 2.16
N ALA A 277 -10.63 -13.37 3.28
CA ALA A 277 -10.84 -14.82 3.23
C ALA A 277 -12.25 -15.25 2.79
N THR A 278 -13.20 -14.33 2.77
CA THR A 278 -14.53 -14.55 2.17
C THR A 278 -14.49 -14.56 0.64
N PHE A 279 -13.38 -14.16 0.03
CA PHE A 279 -13.24 -14.10 -1.41
C PHE A 279 -13.08 -15.50 -2.00
N ASN A 280 -13.97 -15.85 -2.92
CA ASN A 280 -13.84 -17.04 -3.74
C ASN A 280 -13.15 -16.68 -5.04
N PHE A 281 -12.07 -17.38 -5.37
CA PHE A 281 -11.34 -17.14 -6.61
C PHE A 281 -12.29 -17.30 -7.82
N PRO A 282 -12.48 -16.25 -8.65
CA PRO A 282 -13.58 -16.16 -9.60
C PRO A 282 -13.27 -16.89 -10.91
N MET A 283 -12.93 -18.18 -10.79
CA MET A 283 -12.58 -19.05 -11.90
C MET A 283 -13.29 -20.39 -11.76
N THR A 284 -13.94 -20.83 -12.84
CA THR A 284 -14.56 -22.15 -12.89
C THR A 284 -13.53 -23.23 -13.25
N ALA A 285 -13.73 -24.45 -12.76
CA ALA A 285 -12.90 -25.60 -13.12
C ALA A 285 -12.88 -25.83 -14.66
N SER A 286 -13.99 -25.57 -15.35
CA SER A 286 -14.07 -25.66 -16.80
C SER A 286 -13.15 -24.65 -17.50
N LEU A 287 -13.07 -23.41 -17.00
CA LEU A 287 -12.18 -22.39 -17.56
C LEU A 287 -10.71 -22.76 -17.34
N TYR A 288 -10.37 -23.29 -16.16
CA TYR A 288 -9.04 -23.88 -15.90
C TYR A 288 -8.66 -24.96 -16.91
N ALA A 289 -9.56 -25.93 -17.11
CA ALA A 289 -9.32 -27.07 -17.98
C ALA A 289 -9.20 -26.66 -19.45
N VAL A 290 -10.13 -25.83 -19.95
CA VAL A 290 -10.18 -25.43 -21.36
C VAL A 290 -9.00 -24.53 -21.73
N LYS A 291 -8.59 -23.61 -20.85
CA LYS A 291 -7.42 -22.75 -21.07
C LYS A 291 -6.10 -23.42 -20.67
N ALA A 292 -6.12 -24.62 -20.10
CA ALA A 292 -4.94 -25.31 -19.56
C ALA A 292 -4.10 -24.44 -18.60
N LEU A 293 -4.76 -23.68 -17.72
CA LEU A 293 -4.07 -22.71 -16.85
C LEU A 293 -3.30 -23.39 -15.72
N THR A 294 -2.15 -22.82 -15.38
CA THR A 294 -1.43 -23.15 -14.14
C THR A 294 -1.70 -22.06 -13.10
N VAL A 295 -2.19 -22.44 -11.92
CA VAL A 295 -2.29 -21.54 -10.75
C VAL A 295 -1.37 -22.04 -9.66
N THR A 296 -0.51 -21.17 -9.16
CA THR A 296 0.43 -21.48 -8.09
C THR A 296 0.36 -20.42 -7.00
N GLY A 297 0.37 -20.87 -5.75
CA GLY A 297 0.62 -20.01 -4.61
C GLY A 297 2.11 -19.69 -4.48
N VAL A 298 2.41 -18.55 -3.88
CA VAL A 298 3.78 -18.11 -3.55
C VAL A 298 3.82 -17.76 -2.07
N MET A 299 4.50 -18.59 -1.28
CA MET A 299 4.80 -18.28 0.11
C MET A 299 6.32 -18.04 0.22
N VAL A 300 6.66 -16.75 0.23
CA VAL A 300 8.00 -16.16 0.12
C VAL A 300 8.95 -16.91 -0.85
N GLY A 301 10.27 -16.74 -0.70
CA GLY A 301 11.31 -17.48 -1.41
C GLY A 301 12.18 -18.31 -0.45
N THR A 302 13.13 -19.04 -1.02
CA THR A 302 14.03 -19.93 -0.27
C THR A 302 15.24 -19.21 0.32
N GLU A 303 15.97 -19.89 1.20
CA GLU A 303 17.25 -19.40 1.74
C GLU A 303 18.27 -19.09 0.63
N GLN A 304 18.33 -19.93 -0.41
CA GLN A 304 19.22 -19.69 -1.54
C GLN A 304 18.83 -18.43 -2.31
N GLN A 305 17.52 -18.21 -2.50
CA GLN A 305 17.01 -17.04 -3.22
C GLN A 305 17.29 -15.73 -2.47
N ILE A 306 17.20 -15.70 -1.13
CA ILE A 306 17.55 -14.48 -0.39
C ILE A 306 19.04 -14.16 -0.48
N VAL A 307 19.92 -15.16 -0.42
CA VAL A 307 21.37 -14.95 -0.56
C VAL A 307 21.68 -14.34 -1.93
N GLN A 308 21.19 -14.96 -3.00
CA GLN A 308 21.38 -14.46 -4.36
C GLN A 308 20.80 -13.05 -4.52
N LEU A 309 19.59 -12.80 -4.02
CA LEU A 309 18.95 -11.50 -4.10
C LEU A 309 19.77 -10.40 -3.42
N LEU A 310 20.29 -10.66 -2.22
CA LEU A 310 21.11 -9.68 -1.48
C LEU A 310 22.45 -9.43 -2.17
N GLU A 311 23.05 -10.44 -2.82
CA GLU A 311 24.25 -10.26 -3.65
C GLU A 311 23.97 -9.37 -4.86
N GLN A 312 22.85 -9.58 -5.56
CA GLN A 312 22.43 -8.73 -6.67
C GLN A 312 22.12 -7.29 -6.22
N ALA A 313 21.58 -7.11 -5.01
CA ALA A 313 21.35 -5.81 -4.44
C ALA A 313 22.67 -5.11 -4.03
N ALA A 314 23.62 -5.86 -3.46
CA ALA A 314 24.96 -5.35 -3.15
C ALA A 314 25.72 -4.91 -4.42
N ALA A 315 25.50 -5.61 -5.54
CA ALA A 315 26.03 -5.24 -6.85
C ALA A 315 25.29 -4.06 -7.52
N GLY A 316 24.25 -3.52 -6.91
CA GLY A 316 23.45 -2.42 -7.46
C GLY A 316 22.54 -2.82 -8.63
N ILE A 317 22.33 -4.11 -8.87
CA ILE A 317 21.45 -4.62 -9.93
C ILE A 317 19.98 -4.54 -9.49
N ILE A 318 19.71 -4.84 -8.21
CA ILE A 318 18.38 -4.73 -7.60
C ILE A 318 18.39 -3.60 -6.57
N ASN A 319 17.60 -2.55 -6.79
CA ASN A 319 17.55 -1.37 -5.94
C ASN A 319 16.09 -1.11 -5.52
N PRO A 320 15.68 -1.53 -4.32
CA PRO A 320 14.38 -1.14 -3.78
C PRO A 320 14.27 0.38 -3.69
N VAL A 321 13.13 0.92 -4.09
CA VAL A 321 12.83 2.34 -3.88
C VAL A 321 12.22 2.48 -2.50
N VAL A 322 12.96 3.12 -1.60
CA VAL A 322 12.63 3.23 -0.18
C VAL A 322 12.47 4.69 0.23
N GLN A 323 11.47 4.95 1.06
CA GLN A 323 11.34 6.17 1.84
C GLN A 323 11.73 5.87 3.28
N ILE A 324 12.67 6.63 3.82
CA ILE A 324 13.07 6.52 5.22
C ILE A 324 12.19 7.45 6.04
N GLU A 325 11.57 6.93 7.08
CA GLU A 325 10.73 7.67 8.02
C GLU A 325 11.25 7.51 9.45
N ASP A 326 10.92 8.46 10.32
CA ASP A 326 11.19 8.33 11.75
C ASP A 326 10.29 7.25 12.36
N PHE A 327 10.78 6.54 13.38
CA PHE A 327 10.01 5.53 14.08
C PHE A 327 8.71 6.09 14.72
N SER A 328 8.66 7.38 15.08
CA SER A 328 7.43 8.02 15.56
C SER A 328 6.32 8.07 14.53
N GLU A 329 6.66 7.99 13.24
CA GLU A 329 5.72 8.11 12.13
C GLU A 329 4.96 6.82 11.83
N VAL A 330 5.32 5.71 12.49
CA VAL A 330 4.71 4.39 12.25
C VAL A 330 3.17 4.48 12.23
N PRO A 331 2.47 5.06 13.24
CA PRO A 331 1.00 5.13 13.22
C PRO A 331 0.44 5.85 11.98
N ARG A 332 1.05 6.95 11.55
CA ARG A 332 0.60 7.69 10.36
C ARG A 332 0.80 6.87 9.09
N ILE A 333 1.93 6.16 8.97
CA ILE A 333 2.21 5.32 7.81
C ILE A 333 1.26 4.12 7.72
N PHE A 334 0.82 3.57 8.85
CA PHE A 334 -0.22 2.53 8.87
C PHE A 334 -1.50 2.97 8.18
N GLU A 335 -1.99 4.18 8.48
CA GLU A 335 -3.18 4.74 7.83
C GLU A 335 -2.94 4.97 6.33
N LYS A 336 -1.76 5.46 5.93
CA LYS A 336 -1.42 5.61 4.51
C LYS A 336 -1.40 4.27 3.77
N LEU A 337 -0.86 3.22 4.38
CA LEU A 337 -0.84 1.87 3.80
C LEU A 337 -2.26 1.32 3.66
N LYS A 338 -3.10 1.48 4.69
CA LYS A 338 -4.52 1.09 4.68
C LYS A 338 -5.29 1.78 3.55
N ASN A 339 -4.96 3.04 3.24
CA ASN A 339 -5.58 3.81 2.17
C ASN A 339 -4.89 3.65 0.80
N ASN A 340 -3.89 2.77 0.67
CA ASN A 340 -3.12 2.54 -0.57
C ASN A 340 -2.38 3.79 -1.11
N GLU A 341 -1.99 4.71 -0.22
CA GLU A 341 -1.34 5.99 -0.55
C GLU A 341 0.19 5.91 -0.58
N VAL A 342 0.76 4.70 -0.52
CA VAL A 342 2.20 4.46 -0.50
C VAL A 342 2.67 3.95 -1.86
N THR A 343 3.75 4.55 -2.36
CA THR A 343 4.49 4.10 -3.54
C THR A 343 5.83 3.53 -3.07
N GLY A 344 6.23 2.36 -3.57
CA GLY A 344 7.47 1.70 -3.14
C GLY A 344 7.44 1.18 -1.70
N ARG A 345 8.58 1.23 -1.00
CA ARG A 345 8.73 0.78 0.40
C ARG A 345 8.90 1.95 1.35
N ILE A 346 8.48 1.73 2.59
CA ILE A 346 8.83 2.59 3.72
C ILE A 346 9.68 1.76 4.68
N VAL A 347 10.73 2.38 5.22
CA VAL A 347 11.56 1.82 6.28
C VAL A 347 11.69 2.83 7.40
N PHE A 348 11.63 2.33 8.63
CA PHE A 348 11.79 3.14 9.82
C PHE A 348 13.20 3.00 10.34
N GLN A 349 13.86 4.13 10.55
CA GLN A 349 15.14 4.17 11.23
C GLN A 349 14.91 3.95 12.74
N SER A 350 15.60 2.98 13.32
CA SER A 350 15.61 2.78 14.77
C SER A 350 16.31 3.96 15.45
N LEU A 351 15.71 4.50 16.53
CA LEU A 351 16.05 5.75 17.23
C LEU A 351 17.49 5.86 17.81
N ALA A 352 18.39 4.92 17.51
CA ALA A 352 19.81 5.12 17.78
C ALA A 352 20.39 6.11 16.75
N PRO A 353 21.25 7.07 17.12
CA PRO A 353 21.86 7.98 16.18
C PRO A 353 22.76 7.20 15.21
N TYR A 354 22.19 6.77 14.09
CA TYR A 354 22.95 6.28 12.95
C TYR A 354 23.55 7.51 12.27
N LYS A 355 24.85 7.74 12.48
CA LYS A 355 25.59 8.70 11.69
C LYS A 355 25.59 8.21 10.24
N ILE A 356 24.80 8.85 9.39
CA ILE A 356 24.95 8.72 7.94
C ILE A 356 26.38 9.14 7.63
N ASN A 357 27.24 8.18 7.29
CA ASN A 357 28.61 8.48 6.91
C ASN A 357 28.57 8.97 5.46
N ILE A 358 28.32 10.27 5.28
CA ILE A 358 28.37 10.96 3.98
C ILE A 358 29.85 11.10 3.60
N GLN A 359 30.50 9.99 3.25
CA GLN A 359 31.83 10.02 2.62
C GLN A 359 31.87 9.29 1.28
N ASN A 360 30.84 8.51 0.94
CA ASN A 360 30.76 7.80 -0.35
C ASN A 360 29.50 8.17 -1.17
N ALA A 361 29.11 9.45 -1.15
CA ALA A 361 28.08 9.99 -2.06
C ALA A 361 28.65 10.45 -3.43
N HIS A 362 29.93 10.18 -3.70
CA HIS A 362 30.61 10.57 -4.93
C HIS A 362 31.14 9.34 -5.70
N SER A 363 30.24 8.52 -6.25
CA SER A 363 30.63 7.65 -7.37
C SER A 363 29.46 7.08 -8.16
N TYR A 364 28.34 7.77 -8.34
CA TYR A 364 27.36 7.43 -9.39
C TYR A 364 26.63 8.69 -9.88
N SER A 365 27.39 9.61 -10.49
CA SER A 365 26.84 10.59 -11.43
C SER A 365 27.33 10.19 -12.82
N GLY A 366 26.63 9.24 -13.45
CA GLY A 366 26.66 9.12 -14.89
C GLY A 366 25.96 10.34 -15.47
N ASP A 367 26.65 11.06 -16.35
CA ASP A 367 26.21 12.27 -17.01
C ASP A 367 24.76 12.18 -17.52
N ILE A 368 23.85 12.92 -16.89
CA ILE A 368 22.63 13.41 -17.52
C ILE A 368 22.64 14.93 -17.35
N ARG A 369 23.13 15.62 -18.38
CA ARG A 369 22.86 17.04 -18.58
C ARG A 369 21.36 17.21 -18.82
N LEU A 370 20.60 17.47 -17.77
CA LEU A 370 19.30 18.13 -17.88
C LEU A 370 19.29 19.37 -17.00
N SER A 371 18.99 20.46 -17.68
CA SER A 371 19.02 21.86 -17.27
C SER A 371 18.37 22.16 -15.91
N LYS A 372 19.04 23.06 -15.18
CA LYS A 372 18.53 23.86 -14.06
C LYS A 372 17.09 24.35 -14.31
N LEU A 373 16.12 23.79 -13.60
CA LEU A 373 14.83 24.41 -13.25
C LEU A 373 14.54 24.05 -11.78
N PRO A 374 14.09 25.00 -10.93
CA PRO A 374 14.15 24.83 -9.48
C PRO A 374 13.08 23.87 -8.93
N GLN A 375 13.46 23.12 -7.90
CA GLN A 375 12.76 22.10 -7.11
C GLN A 375 11.47 22.57 -6.37
N LEU A 376 10.63 23.39 -6.99
CA LEU A 376 9.41 23.94 -6.38
C LEU A 376 8.13 23.12 -6.65
N TRP A 377 8.22 22.03 -7.40
CA TRP A 377 7.05 21.26 -7.87
C TRP A 377 6.78 19.96 -7.11
N CYS A 378 7.52 19.64 -6.04
CA CYS A 378 7.47 18.32 -5.40
C CYS A 378 6.69 18.25 -4.07
N LYS A 379 5.77 19.20 -3.80
CA LYS A 379 4.79 19.08 -2.71
C LYS A 379 3.38 19.13 -3.31
N MET A 380 2.75 17.98 -3.50
CA MET A 380 1.33 17.97 -3.85
C MET A 380 0.53 18.61 -2.70
N PRO A 381 -0.30 19.62 -2.97
CA PRO A 381 -1.13 20.25 -1.95
C PRO A 381 -2.13 19.24 -1.36
N SER A 382 -2.52 19.43 -0.09
CA SER A 382 -3.53 18.58 0.56
C SER A 382 -4.83 18.49 -0.26
N PRO A 383 -5.62 17.40 -0.19
CA PRO A 383 -6.84 17.26 -0.99
C PRO A 383 -7.82 18.44 -0.86
N ILE A 384 -7.91 19.04 0.34
CA ILE A 384 -8.71 20.25 0.58
C ILE A 384 -8.14 21.48 -0.15
N LEU A 385 -6.81 21.62 -0.22
CA LEU A 385 -6.15 22.70 -0.95
C LEU A 385 -6.30 22.49 -2.46
N THR A 386 -6.20 21.26 -2.96
CA THR A 386 -6.47 20.92 -4.35
C THR A 386 -7.91 21.24 -4.74
N ALA A 387 -8.89 20.81 -3.95
CA ALA A 387 -10.31 21.12 -4.18
C ALA A 387 -10.59 22.63 -4.13
N THR A 388 -9.92 23.34 -3.22
CA THR A 388 -10.04 24.81 -3.08
C THR A 388 -9.48 25.53 -4.30
N LEU A 389 -8.31 25.11 -4.81
CA LEU A 389 -7.71 25.67 -6.02
C LEU A 389 -8.55 25.37 -7.26
N GLN A 390 -9.11 24.16 -7.37
CA GLN A 390 -10.02 23.80 -8.47
C GLN A 390 -11.31 24.62 -8.43
N ALA A 391 -11.91 24.81 -7.26
CA ALA A 391 -13.10 25.64 -7.09
C ALA A 391 -12.82 27.11 -7.45
N ALA A 392 -11.68 27.66 -7.04
CA ALA A 392 -11.26 29.02 -7.40
C ALA A 392 -11.03 29.15 -8.91
N ALA A 393 -10.38 28.17 -9.54
CA ALA A 393 -10.17 28.16 -10.99
C ALA A 393 -11.50 28.11 -11.77
N LEU A 394 -12.43 27.24 -11.35
CA LEU A 394 -13.75 27.12 -11.98
C LEU A 394 -14.58 28.41 -11.80
N SER A 395 -14.55 29.02 -10.61
CA SER A 395 -15.21 30.30 -10.34
C SER A 395 -14.63 31.43 -11.19
N THR A 396 -13.31 31.46 -11.35
CA THR A 396 -12.63 32.41 -12.24
C THR A 396 -13.11 32.25 -13.68
N ALA A 397 -13.09 31.02 -14.21
CA ALA A 397 -13.55 30.74 -15.56
C ALA A 397 -15.04 31.10 -15.76
N SER A 398 -15.89 30.74 -14.80
CA SER A 398 -17.32 31.05 -14.83
C SER A 398 -17.57 32.56 -14.83
N ASN A 399 -16.85 33.32 -14.01
CA ASN A 399 -16.99 34.78 -13.97
C ASN A 399 -16.50 35.44 -15.27
N LEU A 400 -15.38 34.98 -15.85
CA LEU A 400 -14.89 35.46 -17.14
C LEU A 400 -15.91 35.21 -18.26
N CYS A 401 -16.50 34.02 -18.30
CA CYS A 401 -17.57 33.70 -19.25
C CYS A 401 -18.79 34.61 -19.05
N ALA A 402 -19.20 34.86 -17.80
CA ALA A 402 -20.34 35.73 -17.50
C ALA A 402 -20.11 37.17 -18.00
N GLN A 403 -18.93 37.75 -17.73
CA GLN A 403 -18.58 39.10 -18.21
C GLN A 403 -18.53 39.17 -19.74
N PHE A 404 -18.05 38.10 -20.38
CA PHE A 404 -18.03 38.01 -21.85
C PHE A 404 -19.44 37.93 -22.44
N ILE A 405 -20.31 37.09 -21.89
CA ILE A 405 -21.70 36.96 -22.33
C ILE A 405 -22.46 38.28 -22.15
N GLU A 406 -22.27 38.96 -21.03
CA GLU A 406 -22.90 40.26 -20.77
C GLU A 406 -22.45 41.33 -21.77
N THR A 407 -21.16 41.37 -22.10
CA THR A 407 -20.62 42.25 -23.15
C THR A 407 -21.23 41.93 -24.52
N TYR A 408 -21.30 40.65 -24.86
CA TYR A 408 -21.86 40.18 -26.12
C TYR A 408 -23.34 40.54 -26.27
N TRP A 409 -24.15 40.36 -25.22
CA TRP A 409 -25.57 40.73 -25.25
C TRP A 409 -25.80 42.25 -25.29
N ASN A 410 -24.91 43.03 -24.68
CA ASN A 410 -25.03 44.49 -24.64
C ASN A 410 -24.35 45.20 -25.83
N ASN A 411 -23.72 44.47 -26.75
CA ASN A 411 -22.98 45.02 -27.91
C ASN A 411 -21.93 46.09 -27.54
N THR A 412 -21.31 45.95 -26.36
CA THR A 412 -20.25 46.86 -25.90
C THR A 412 -18.86 46.28 -26.16
N ALA A 413 -17.81 47.10 -26.07
CA ALA A 413 -16.45 46.60 -26.11
C ALA A 413 -16.13 45.84 -24.81
N PHE A 414 -15.47 44.67 -24.91
CA PHE A 414 -15.13 43.86 -23.74
C PHE A 414 -14.18 44.60 -22.81
N HIS A 415 -14.63 44.79 -21.58
CA HIS A 415 -13.83 45.35 -20.49
C HIS A 415 -13.88 44.39 -19.30
N LEU A 416 -12.71 43.89 -18.89
CA LEU A 416 -12.60 42.96 -17.77
C LEU A 416 -12.74 43.70 -16.44
N ASP A 417 -13.80 43.43 -15.68
CA ASP A 417 -13.94 43.89 -14.30
C ASP A 417 -13.08 43.02 -13.38
N HIS A 418 -11.85 43.48 -13.16
CA HIS A 418 -10.87 42.85 -12.26
C HIS A 418 -11.34 42.83 -10.80
N PHE A 419 -12.13 43.81 -10.36
CA PHE A 419 -12.64 43.86 -8.99
C PHE A 419 -13.71 42.79 -8.77
N GLN A 420 -14.60 42.62 -9.73
CA GLN A 420 -15.60 41.56 -9.68
C GLN A 420 -14.94 40.18 -9.73
N LEU A 421 -13.97 39.98 -10.63
CA LEU A 421 -13.21 38.73 -10.72
C LEU A 421 -12.51 38.37 -9.40
N PHE A 422 -11.82 39.35 -8.80
CA PHE A 422 -11.13 39.17 -7.52
C PHE A 422 -12.10 38.78 -6.39
N ARG A 423 -13.28 39.40 -6.33
CA ARG A 423 -14.30 39.07 -5.33
C ARG A 423 -14.79 37.62 -5.43
N PHE A 424 -14.99 37.11 -6.65
CA PHE A 424 -15.40 35.72 -6.87
C PHE A 424 -14.29 34.72 -6.51
N ILE A 425 -13.03 35.06 -6.77
CA ILE A 425 -11.89 34.24 -6.36
C ILE A 425 -11.80 34.16 -4.83
N VAL A 426 -11.85 35.30 -4.14
CA VAL A 426 -11.80 35.37 -2.67
C VAL A 426 -12.98 34.61 -2.05
N LEU A 427 -14.18 34.79 -2.59
CA LEU A 427 -15.35 34.05 -2.16
C LEU A 427 -15.15 32.53 -2.28
N SER A 428 -14.62 32.04 -3.41
CA SER A 428 -14.35 30.61 -3.60
C SER A 428 -13.28 30.08 -2.66
N LEU A 429 -12.21 30.85 -2.40
CA LEU A 429 -11.18 30.47 -1.44
C LEU A 429 -11.72 30.35 0.00
N ILE A 430 -12.69 31.19 0.38
CA ILE A 430 -13.30 31.15 1.72
C ILE A 430 -14.33 30.02 1.84
N THR A 431 -15.14 29.79 0.80
CA THR A 431 -16.29 28.87 0.84
C THR A 431 -15.95 27.42 0.47
N ALA A 432 -14.91 27.18 -0.33
CA ALA A 432 -14.56 25.84 -0.78
C ALA A 432 -14.10 24.88 0.35
N PRO A 433 -13.28 25.30 1.34
CA PRO A 433 -12.88 24.38 2.40
C PRO A 433 -14.06 23.90 3.28
N PRO A 434 -14.96 24.77 3.77
CA PRO A 434 -16.16 24.32 4.49
C PRO A 434 -17.07 23.44 3.64
N ASN A 435 -17.25 23.75 2.35
CA ASN A 435 -18.05 22.93 1.43
C ASN A 435 -17.45 21.54 1.23
N TYR A 436 -16.13 21.44 1.13
CA TYR A 436 -15.44 20.14 1.05
C TYR A 436 -15.70 19.30 2.31
N LEU A 437 -15.62 19.89 3.50
CA LEU A 437 -15.89 19.19 4.76
C LEU A 437 -17.36 18.76 4.88
N TRP A 438 -18.28 19.59 4.41
CA TRP A 438 -19.71 19.27 4.35
C TRP A 438 -20.00 18.07 3.44
N GLN A 439 -19.41 18.03 2.25
CA GLN A 439 -19.54 16.89 1.33
C GLN A 439 -18.98 15.59 1.92
N GLN A 440 -17.83 15.67 2.61
CA GLN A 440 -17.27 14.51 3.33
C GLN A 440 -18.21 14.02 4.45
N PHE A 441 -18.84 14.94 5.19
CA PHE A 441 -19.82 14.59 6.20
C PHE A 441 -21.05 13.90 5.61
N LEU A 442 -21.56 14.40 4.48
CA LEU A 442 -22.69 13.79 3.77
C LEU A 442 -22.35 12.39 3.24
N GLU A 443 -21.16 12.20 2.69
CA GLU A 443 -20.73 10.87 2.21
C GLU A 443 -20.60 9.87 3.35
N LYS A 444 -20.10 10.30 4.51
CA LYS A 444 -20.02 9.47 5.70
C LYS A 444 -21.39 9.11 6.27
N SER A 445 -22.34 10.05 6.23
CA SER A 445 -23.67 9.88 6.82
C SER A 445 -24.63 9.10 5.90
N PHE A 446 -24.47 9.25 4.58
CA PHE A 446 -25.33 8.65 3.57
C PHE A 446 -24.49 8.08 2.41
N PRO A 447 -23.71 7.02 2.64
CA PRO A 447 -22.81 6.48 1.62
C PRO A 447 -23.59 6.01 0.39
N ALA A 448 -23.08 6.32 -0.81
CA ALA A 448 -23.68 5.83 -2.07
C ALA A 448 -23.66 4.29 -2.15
N TYR A 449 -22.67 3.69 -1.49
CA TYR A 449 -22.51 2.24 -1.35
C TYR A 449 -22.52 1.91 0.14
N PRO A 450 -23.69 1.68 0.75
CA PRO A 450 -23.75 1.30 2.14
C PRO A 450 -23.05 -0.04 2.35
N PRO A 451 -22.28 -0.20 3.44
CA PRO A 451 -21.67 -1.48 3.78
C PRO A 451 -22.77 -2.53 4.03
N MET A 452 -22.58 -3.75 3.51
CA MET A 452 -23.52 -4.86 3.77
C MET A 452 -23.69 -5.05 5.28
N GLN A 453 -24.93 -5.08 5.73
CA GLN A 453 -25.26 -5.38 7.11
C GLN A 453 -24.98 -6.88 7.34
N LYS A 454 -23.81 -7.20 7.90
CA LYS A 454 -23.43 -8.58 8.24
C LYS A 454 -24.41 -9.14 9.28
N SER A 455 -24.88 -10.37 9.07
CA SER A 455 -25.38 -11.20 10.15
C SER A 455 -24.27 -11.33 11.21
N ARG A 456 -24.64 -11.15 12.48
CA ARG A 456 -23.74 -11.45 13.59
C ARG A 456 -23.58 -12.97 13.68
N ASP A 457 -22.35 -13.37 13.95
CA ASP A 457 -21.83 -14.74 14.15
C ASP A 457 -21.47 -15.56 12.90
N GLY A 458 -20.17 -15.87 12.78
CA GLY A 458 -19.65 -16.94 11.90
C GLY A 458 -18.31 -16.65 11.21
N GLY A 459 -17.95 -15.39 10.97
CA GLY A 459 -16.84 -15.04 10.06
C GLY A 459 -15.43 -14.98 10.65
N LYS A 460 -15.24 -15.08 11.97
CA LYS A 460 -13.92 -14.90 12.62
C LYS A 460 -13.10 -16.19 12.69
N ASP A 461 -13.74 -17.36 12.58
CA ASP A 461 -13.09 -18.66 12.86
C ASP A 461 -12.58 -19.40 11.61
N ILE A 462 -12.91 -18.91 10.40
CA ILE A 462 -12.56 -19.59 9.14
C ILE A 462 -11.11 -19.32 8.73
N GLU A 463 -10.60 -18.11 8.98
CA GLU A 463 -9.24 -17.70 8.62
C GLU A 463 -8.18 -18.41 9.47
N LEU A 464 -8.43 -18.49 10.78
CA LEU A 464 -7.56 -19.19 11.71
C LEU A 464 -7.51 -20.67 11.36
N LYS A 465 -8.66 -21.29 11.10
CA LYS A 465 -8.72 -22.68 10.62
C LYS A 465 -8.01 -22.87 9.29
N ALA A 466 -8.18 -22.00 8.29
CA ALA A 466 -7.49 -22.20 7.01
C ALA A 466 -5.95 -22.11 7.14
N MET A 467 -5.43 -21.21 7.99
CA MET A 467 -4.00 -21.07 8.23
C MET A 467 -3.45 -22.17 9.17
N GLU A 468 -4.21 -22.56 10.20
CA GLU A 468 -3.86 -23.63 11.14
C GLU A 468 -4.02 -25.02 10.49
N GLU A 469 -5.03 -25.25 9.65
CA GLU A 469 -5.25 -26.51 8.91
C GLU A 469 -4.22 -26.67 7.78
N ALA A 470 -3.83 -25.57 7.11
CA ALA A 470 -2.71 -25.57 6.16
C ALA A 470 -1.37 -25.85 6.85
N ALA A 471 -1.19 -25.40 8.10
CA ALA A 471 -0.02 -25.73 8.91
C ALA A 471 -0.10 -27.17 9.51
N ALA A 472 -1.29 -27.64 9.89
CA ALA A 472 -1.49 -28.89 10.62
C ALA A 472 -1.60 -30.14 9.74
N GLY A 473 -1.65 -30.03 8.41
CA GLY A 473 -1.55 -31.18 7.50
C GLY A 473 -2.59 -32.28 7.73
N ALA A 474 -3.86 -31.91 7.99
CA ALA A 474 -4.93 -32.87 8.23
C ALA A 474 -5.72 -33.24 6.95
N SER A 475 -6.07 -34.52 6.86
CA SER A 475 -6.75 -35.20 5.75
C SER A 475 -8.21 -34.77 5.53
N ILE A 476 -8.60 -34.72 4.25
CA ILE A 476 -9.96 -34.42 3.75
C ILE A 476 -10.96 -35.50 4.19
N GLY A 477 -11.99 -35.09 4.94
CA GLY A 477 -13.24 -35.84 5.13
C GLY A 477 -14.39 -35.10 4.45
N GLY A 478 -14.98 -35.73 3.42
CA GLY A 478 -16.00 -35.13 2.56
C GLY A 478 -17.37 -34.95 3.23
N GLY A 479 -18.08 -33.92 2.80
CA GLY A 479 -19.48 -33.67 3.11
C GLY A 479 -20.02 -32.54 2.24
N SER A 480 -20.60 -32.89 1.10
CA SER A 480 -21.27 -31.96 0.19
C SER A 480 -22.64 -31.55 0.74
N GLN A 481 -22.88 -30.26 0.93
CA GLN A 481 -24.23 -29.70 0.87
C GLN A 481 -24.23 -28.46 -0.02
N SER A 482 -24.99 -28.56 -1.10
CA SER A 482 -25.24 -27.52 -2.08
C SER A 482 -26.18 -26.46 -1.49
N HIS A 483 -25.68 -25.24 -1.31
CA HIS A 483 -26.52 -24.05 -1.22
C HIS A 483 -26.12 -23.09 -2.34
N SER A 484 -26.98 -23.01 -3.36
CA SER A 484 -26.92 -21.98 -4.38
C SER A 484 -27.44 -20.67 -3.78
N GLU A 485 -26.54 -19.76 -3.43
CA GLU A 485 -26.90 -18.36 -3.18
C GLU A 485 -26.05 -17.48 -4.10
N ALA A 486 -26.73 -16.82 -5.03
CA ALA A 486 -26.15 -15.86 -5.94
C ALA A 486 -25.62 -14.66 -5.13
N ALA A 487 -24.30 -14.44 -5.18
CA ALA A 487 -23.65 -13.31 -4.53
C ALA A 487 -24.01 -12.00 -5.26
N THR A 488 -24.88 -11.20 -4.65
CA THR A 488 -25.27 -9.87 -5.17
C THR A 488 -24.31 -8.80 -4.62
N GLN A 489 -23.67 -8.03 -5.51
CA GLN A 489 -22.86 -6.84 -5.19
C GLN A 489 -23.59 -5.86 -4.25
N SER A 490 -22.85 -5.08 -3.44
CA SER A 490 -23.40 -3.92 -2.72
C SER A 490 -24.04 -2.97 -3.73
N LYS A 491 -25.38 -3.01 -3.80
CA LYS A 491 -26.14 -2.24 -4.77
C LYS A 491 -26.02 -0.75 -4.43
N PHE A 492 -25.71 0.03 -5.46
CA PHE A 492 -25.80 1.48 -5.42
C PHE A 492 -27.14 1.90 -4.79
N SER A 493 -27.05 2.67 -3.70
CA SER A 493 -28.24 3.16 -3.01
C SER A 493 -28.69 4.46 -3.68
N ILE A 494 -29.65 4.33 -4.61
CA ILE A 494 -30.39 5.48 -5.16
C ILE A 494 -30.97 6.31 -4.02
N ARG A 495 -31.48 5.67 -2.96
CA ARG A 495 -32.06 6.37 -1.81
C ARG A 495 -31.03 7.26 -1.14
N ASN A 496 -29.86 6.72 -0.77
CA ASN A 496 -28.83 7.52 -0.09
C ASN A 496 -28.28 8.62 -0.99
N THR A 497 -28.11 8.34 -2.29
CA THR A 497 -27.65 9.35 -3.25
C THR A 497 -28.66 10.48 -3.40
N LEU A 498 -29.95 10.16 -3.53
CA LEU A 498 -31.02 11.17 -3.57
C LEU A 498 -31.15 11.92 -2.25
N THR A 499 -30.95 11.25 -1.10
CA THR A 499 -30.93 11.91 0.22
C THR A 499 -29.78 12.90 0.33
N LYS A 500 -28.55 12.54 -0.09
CA LYS A 500 -27.41 13.47 -0.14
C LYS A 500 -27.70 14.66 -1.04
N TRP A 501 -28.16 14.40 -2.26
CA TRP A 501 -28.50 15.44 -3.22
C TRP A 501 -29.58 16.37 -2.69
N PHE A 502 -30.62 15.84 -2.02
CA PHE A 502 -31.68 16.66 -1.44
C PHE A 502 -31.19 17.50 -0.24
N ILE A 503 -30.37 16.91 0.63
CA ILE A 503 -29.80 17.63 1.79
C ILE A 503 -28.88 18.76 1.33
N ASP A 504 -28.08 18.49 0.30
CA ASP A 504 -27.09 19.42 -0.21
C ASP A 504 -27.70 20.50 -1.12
N CYS A 505 -28.46 20.10 -2.14
CA CYS A 505 -28.92 21.01 -3.19
C CYS A 505 -30.27 21.70 -2.89
N ILE A 506 -31.10 21.16 -1.98
CA ILE A 506 -32.45 21.68 -1.74
C ILE A 506 -32.59 22.33 -0.36
N THR A 507 -32.02 21.72 0.68
CA THR A 507 -32.23 22.12 2.07
C THR A 507 -31.04 22.84 2.70
N ALA A 508 -30.32 22.19 3.62
CA ALA A 508 -29.31 22.83 4.46
C ALA A 508 -28.11 23.33 3.66
N GLY A 509 -27.59 22.53 2.73
CA GLY A 509 -26.41 22.90 1.93
C GLY A 509 -26.66 24.16 1.09
N ALA A 510 -27.78 24.21 0.37
CA ALA A 510 -28.17 25.33 -0.46
C ALA A 510 -28.43 26.61 0.35
N ILE A 511 -29.12 26.51 1.49
CA ILE A 511 -29.38 27.67 2.36
C ILE A 511 -28.08 28.20 2.94
N MET A 512 -27.23 27.34 3.50
CA MET A 512 -25.94 27.74 4.07
C MET A 512 -25.05 28.40 3.02
N ASN A 513 -24.95 27.81 1.82
CA ASN A 513 -24.16 28.39 0.73
C ASN A 513 -24.71 29.72 0.23
N THR A 514 -26.03 29.87 0.13
CA THR A 514 -26.66 31.13 -0.30
C THR A 514 -26.47 32.23 0.74
N VAL A 515 -26.64 31.92 2.03
CA VAL A 515 -26.42 32.88 3.11
C VAL A 515 -24.94 33.27 3.19
N ALA A 516 -24.02 32.29 3.14
CA ALA A 516 -22.59 32.54 3.12
C ALA A 516 -22.18 33.42 1.92
N PHE A 517 -22.71 33.12 0.73
CA PHE A 517 -22.52 33.94 -0.46
C PHE A 517 -22.96 35.39 -0.24
N LEU A 518 -24.19 35.62 0.23
CA LEU A 518 -24.74 36.96 0.44
C LEU A 518 -23.97 37.75 1.49
N VAL A 519 -23.57 37.11 2.59
CA VAL A 519 -22.77 37.75 3.64
C VAL A 519 -21.40 38.12 3.11
N ILE A 520 -20.66 37.15 2.55
CA ILE A 520 -19.28 37.37 2.09
C ILE A 520 -19.27 38.38 0.94
N MET A 521 -20.15 38.25 -0.05
CA MET A 521 -20.24 39.20 -1.16
C MET A 521 -20.72 40.58 -0.72
N GLY A 522 -21.64 40.67 0.24
CA GLY A 522 -22.08 41.94 0.81
C GLY A 522 -20.94 42.68 1.50
N VAL A 523 -20.15 41.97 2.31
CA VAL A 523 -18.94 42.51 2.95
C VAL A 523 -17.90 42.94 1.91
N LEU A 524 -17.62 42.10 0.91
CA LEU A 524 -16.67 42.41 -0.17
C LEU A 524 -17.12 43.58 -1.06
N LYS A 525 -18.42 43.88 -1.10
CA LYS A 525 -19.01 45.04 -1.77
C LYS A 525 -19.10 46.29 -0.88
N GLY A 526 -18.75 46.19 0.41
CA GLY A 526 -18.85 47.29 1.36
C GLY A 526 -20.29 47.69 1.72
N GLN A 527 -21.24 46.76 1.60
CA GLN A 527 -22.65 47.04 1.91
C GLN A 527 -22.87 47.15 3.44
N PRO A 528 -23.75 48.05 3.91
CA PRO A 528 -24.09 48.14 5.33
C PRO A 528 -24.82 46.87 5.80
N MET A 529 -24.60 46.47 7.06
CA MET A 529 -25.16 45.23 7.63
C MET A 529 -26.70 45.16 7.56
N SER A 530 -27.39 46.31 7.58
CA SER A 530 -28.84 46.39 7.40
C SER A 530 -29.27 45.89 6.00
N GLN A 531 -28.49 46.21 4.96
CA GLN A 531 -28.76 45.80 3.58
C GLN A 531 -28.45 44.31 3.36
N ILE A 532 -27.37 43.80 3.96
CA ILE A 532 -27.03 42.36 3.93
C ILE A 532 -28.14 41.55 4.62
N SER A 533 -28.61 42.00 5.78
CA SER A 533 -29.72 41.37 6.50
C SER A 533 -31.02 41.40 5.71
N SER A 534 -31.32 42.50 5.02
CA SER A 534 -32.48 42.60 4.11
C SER A 534 -32.40 41.60 2.96
N ASN A 535 -31.24 41.44 2.34
CA ASN A 535 -31.03 40.50 1.23
C ASN A 535 -31.21 39.03 1.69
N ILE A 536 -30.73 38.68 2.88
CA ILE A 536 -30.92 37.34 3.47
C ILE A 536 -32.41 37.08 3.76
N LYS A 537 -33.12 38.08 4.33
CA LYS A 537 -34.56 37.97 4.60
C LYS A 537 -35.38 37.79 3.32
N ALA A 538 -35.02 38.48 2.24
CA ALA A 538 -35.71 38.36 0.95
C ALA A 538 -35.63 36.94 0.37
N VAL A 539 -34.50 36.25 0.53
CA VAL A 539 -34.33 34.85 0.11
C VAL A 539 -35.18 33.89 0.96
N GLY A 540 -35.36 34.19 2.25
CA GLY A 540 -36.24 33.42 3.13
C GLY A 540 -37.74 33.62 2.86
N SER A 541 -38.15 34.76 2.29
CA SER A 541 -39.56 35.07 2.00
C SER A 541 -40.07 34.63 0.63
N GLN A 542 -39.18 34.18 -0.27
CA GLN A 542 -39.52 33.76 -1.65
C GLN A 542 -39.60 32.23 -1.84
N ARG A 543 -39.61 31.44 -0.75
CA ARG A 543 -39.73 29.96 -0.81
C ARG A 543 -41.01 29.47 -0.16
#